data_AF-A0A2N3IQA4-F1
#
_entry.id   AF-A0A2N3IQA4-F1
#
_cell.length_a   1.000
_cell.length_b   1.000
_cell.length_c   1.000
_cell.angle_alpha   90.00
_cell.angle_beta   90.00
_cell.angle_gamma   90.00
#
_symmetry.space_group_name_H-M   'P 1'
#
loop_
_entity.id
_entity.type
_entity.pdbx_description
1 polymer ?
#
loop_
_entity_poly.entity_id
_entity_poly.type
_entity_poly.pdbx_seq_one_letter_code
_entity_poly.pdbx_strand_id
1 'polypeptide(L)'
;MTNELPLSHTSCQWLGLVAAKAKLIPTRQGERWLLHLTPNSPHARTVTLHLHWSGMQWQLLSLTNAEDWRTMSKPMDEICVDPTRRCFWRGQAGPVPLSEQPRVLSSFLNDLQRTCIHHGYCVESDPLPQEEALDAQTTGSR
;
A
#
# COMPACT_ATOMS: atom_id res chain seq x y z
N MET A 1 -2.30 -17.13 -6.79
CA MET A 1 -1.14 -16.30 -6.43
C MET A 1 -1.64 -15.25 -5.45
N THR A 2 -1.01 -15.06 -4.30
CA THR A 2 -1.35 -13.96 -3.40
C THR A 2 -0.87 -12.66 -4.04
N ASN A 3 -1.77 -11.69 -4.22
CA ASN A 3 -1.43 -10.36 -4.75
C ASN A 3 -0.74 -9.48 -3.70
N GLU A 4 -0.06 -10.10 -2.73
CA GLU A 4 0.55 -9.46 -1.58
C GLU A 4 2.00 -9.09 -1.90
N LEU A 5 2.41 -7.90 -1.50
CA LEU A 5 3.77 -7.43 -1.69
C LEU A 5 4.72 -8.11 -0.70
N PRO A 6 5.94 -8.50 -1.13
CA PRO A 6 6.91 -9.11 -0.25
C PRO A 6 7.48 -8.06 0.71
N LEU A 7 6.99 -8.10 1.95
CA LEU A 7 7.42 -7.18 3.01
C LEU A 7 8.35 -7.85 4.01
N SER A 8 9.30 -7.06 4.51
CA SER A 8 10.10 -7.45 5.67
C SER A 8 9.22 -7.56 6.92
N HIS A 9 9.67 -8.35 7.91
CA HIS A 9 8.96 -8.47 9.19
C HIS A 9 8.77 -7.12 9.88
N THR A 10 9.77 -6.24 9.85
CA THR A 10 9.71 -4.90 10.43
C THR A 10 8.71 -4.01 9.71
N SER A 11 8.62 -4.10 8.38
CA SER A 11 7.60 -3.38 7.60
C SER A 11 6.18 -3.86 7.94
N CYS A 12 5.97 -5.17 8.08
CA CYS A 12 4.68 -5.73 8.49
C CYS A 12 4.26 -5.25 9.89
N GLN A 13 5.18 -5.27 10.87
CA GLN A 13 4.93 -4.74 12.21
C GLN A 13 4.55 -3.25 12.16
N TRP A 14 5.28 -2.46 11.38
CA TRP A 14 4.99 -1.05 11.22
C TRP A 14 3.62 -0.79 10.58
N LEU A 15 3.22 -1.57 9.58
CA LEU A 15 1.85 -1.50 9.03
C LEU A 15 0.78 -1.76 10.09
N GLY A 16 1.02 -2.69 11.01
CA GLY A 16 0.14 -2.92 12.15
C GLY A 16 -0.02 -1.69 13.04
N LEU A 17 1.06 -0.94 13.27
CA LEU A 17 1.00 0.32 14.04
C LEU A 17 0.25 1.41 13.29
N VAL A 18 0.45 1.53 11.97
CA VAL A 18 -0.27 2.49 11.12
C VAL A 18 -1.77 2.18 11.11
N ALA A 19 -2.16 0.92 10.93
CA ALA A 19 -3.55 0.47 10.97
C ALA A 19 -4.20 0.71 12.35
N ALA A 20 -3.47 0.43 13.44
CA ALA A 20 -3.93 0.72 14.79
C ALA A 20 -4.15 2.22 15.02
N LYS A 21 -3.27 3.08 14.50
CA LYS A 21 -3.43 4.54 14.56
C LYS A 21 -4.65 5.03 13.77
N ALA A 22 -4.96 4.37 12.66
CA ALA A 22 -6.19 4.57 11.89
C ALA A 22 -7.44 3.95 12.56
N LYS A 23 -7.28 3.39 13.77
CA LYS A 23 -8.34 2.75 14.57
C LYS A 23 -9.04 1.60 13.85
N LEU A 24 -8.31 0.89 12.98
CA LEU A 24 -8.84 -0.27 12.30
C LEU A 24 -8.96 -1.45 13.26
N ILE A 25 -10.15 -2.06 13.28
CA ILE A 25 -10.45 -3.28 14.05
C ILE A 25 -11.06 -4.28 13.07
N PRO A 26 -10.24 -5.10 12.39
CA PRO A 26 -10.73 -6.08 11.42
C PRO A 26 -11.53 -7.15 12.15
N THR A 27 -12.69 -7.53 11.62
CA THR A 27 -13.54 -8.56 12.23
C THR A 27 -13.43 -9.92 11.54
N ARG A 28 -13.02 -9.92 10.27
CA ARG A 28 -12.96 -11.08 9.38
C ARG A 28 -11.67 -11.06 8.57
N GLN A 29 -11.13 -12.23 8.30
CA GLN A 29 -10.10 -12.41 7.28
C GLN A 29 -10.61 -11.92 5.93
N GLY A 30 -9.75 -11.29 5.13
CA GLY A 30 -10.11 -10.80 3.80
C GLY A 30 -10.58 -9.36 3.76
N GLU A 31 -10.84 -8.72 4.91
CA GLU A 31 -11.21 -7.29 4.92
C GLU A 31 -10.06 -6.41 4.37
N ARG A 32 -10.42 -5.36 3.64
CA ARG A 32 -9.48 -4.47 2.93
C ARG A 32 -9.76 -3.01 3.24
N TRP A 33 -8.70 -2.22 3.25
CA TRP A 33 -8.76 -0.77 3.50
C TRP A 33 -7.76 -0.03 2.62
N LEU A 34 -8.11 1.20 2.30
CA LEU A 34 -7.14 2.21 1.90
C LEU A 34 -6.77 3.02 3.13
N LEU A 35 -5.47 3.15 3.37
CA LEU A 35 -4.93 4.07 4.36
C LEU A 35 -4.20 5.22 3.67
N HIS A 36 -4.63 6.45 3.94
CA HIS A 36 -3.99 7.66 3.45
C HIS A 36 -3.06 8.19 4.53
N LEU A 37 -1.78 7.83 4.44
CA LEU A 37 -0.75 8.18 5.40
C LEU A 37 -0.02 9.44 4.95
N THR A 38 -0.10 10.51 5.75
CA THR A 38 0.54 11.79 5.47
C THR A 38 1.60 12.08 6.53
N PRO A 39 2.90 12.02 6.21
CA PRO A 39 3.95 12.39 7.17
C PRO A 39 3.91 13.89 7.45
N ASN A 40 4.16 14.30 8.70
CA ASN A 40 4.13 15.71 9.11
C ASN A 40 5.46 16.43 8.79
N SER A 41 6.09 16.07 7.68
CA SER A 41 7.36 16.66 7.21
C SER A 41 7.09 17.70 6.12
N PRO A 42 7.87 18.79 6.05
CA PRO A 42 7.82 19.71 4.92
C PRO A 42 7.97 18.95 3.59
N HIS A 43 7.05 19.19 2.65
CA HIS A 43 7.02 18.57 1.32
C HIS A 43 6.74 17.05 1.30
N ALA A 44 6.40 16.43 2.43
CA ALA A 44 6.01 15.02 2.42
C ALA A 44 4.65 14.84 1.73
N ARG A 45 4.58 13.81 0.90
CA ARG A 45 3.37 13.44 0.17
C ARG A 45 2.56 12.42 0.96
N THR A 46 1.25 12.47 0.78
CA THR A 46 0.37 11.39 1.23
C THR A 46 0.69 10.12 0.45
N VAL A 47 0.91 9.04 1.18
CA VAL A 47 1.08 7.69 0.65
C VAL A 47 -0.22 6.94 0.91
N THR A 48 -0.85 6.48 -0.16
CA THR A 48 -2.01 5.59 -0.09
C THR A 48 -1.52 4.15 -0.03
N LEU A 49 -1.87 3.44 1.04
CA LEU A 49 -1.56 2.03 1.26
C LEU A 49 -2.84 1.23 1.12
N HIS A 50 -2.85 0.22 0.24
CA HIS A 50 -3.95 -0.72 0.15
C HIS A 50 -3.63 -1.95 1.00
N LEU A 51 -4.35 -2.10 2.10
CA LEU A 51 -4.12 -3.16 3.07
C LEU A 51 -5.18 -4.25 2.99
N HIS A 52 -4.75 -5.46 3.36
CA HIS A 52 -5.57 -6.64 3.53
C HIS A 52 -5.31 -7.24 4.92
N TRP A 53 -6.36 -7.62 5.64
CA TRP A 53 -6.22 -8.38 6.89
C TRP A 53 -6.21 -9.89 6.60
N SER A 54 -5.07 -10.55 6.85
CA SER A 54 -4.92 -11.98 6.59
C SER A 54 -5.61 -12.89 7.61
N GLY A 55 -6.23 -12.33 8.66
CA GLY A 55 -6.69 -13.07 9.83
C GLY A 55 -5.69 -13.05 10.99
N MET A 56 -4.40 -12.84 10.71
CA MET A 56 -3.34 -12.79 11.73
C MET A 56 -2.51 -11.51 11.69
N GLN A 57 -2.31 -10.94 10.50
CA GLN A 57 -1.51 -9.72 10.33
C GLN A 57 -1.97 -8.91 9.13
N TRP A 58 -1.60 -7.63 9.13
CA TRP A 58 -1.81 -6.75 7.99
C TRP A 58 -0.84 -7.09 6.85
N GLN A 59 -1.36 -7.14 5.63
CA GLN A 59 -0.61 -7.34 4.39
C GLN A 59 -0.80 -6.13 3.49
N LEU A 60 0.21 -5.81 2.68
CA LEU A 60 0.15 -4.72 1.71
C LEU A 60 -0.10 -5.30 0.32
N LEU A 61 -1.17 -4.86 -0.33
CA LEU A 61 -1.53 -5.27 -1.68
C LEU A 61 -0.95 -4.32 -2.72
N SER A 62 -1.08 -3.02 -2.47
CA SER A 62 -0.53 -1.98 -3.34
C SER A 62 -0.20 -0.73 -2.53
N LEU A 63 0.65 0.13 -3.10
CA LEU A 63 0.92 1.45 -2.55
C LEU A 63 1.15 2.47 -3.65
N THR A 64 0.79 3.72 -3.38
CA THR A 64 1.16 4.83 -4.24
C THR A 64 1.21 6.17 -3.50
N ASN A 65 2.13 7.04 -3.89
CA ASN A 65 2.15 8.46 -3.53
C ASN A 65 2.14 9.36 -4.78
N ALA A 66 1.79 8.78 -5.92
CA ALA A 66 1.67 9.47 -7.19
C ALA A 66 0.35 10.25 -7.21
N GLU A 67 0.43 11.53 -7.54
CA GLU A 67 -0.74 12.36 -7.80
C GLU A 67 -1.18 12.23 -9.27
N ASP A 68 -2.28 12.89 -9.62
CA ASP A 68 -2.73 13.01 -10.98
C ASP A 68 -1.68 13.68 -11.88
N TRP A 69 -1.69 13.33 -13.16
CA TRP A 69 -0.69 13.76 -14.14
C TRP A 69 -0.49 15.28 -14.24
N ARG A 70 -1.43 16.08 -13.73
CA ARG A 70 -1.40 17.54 -13.77
C ARG A 70 -0.37 18.15 -12.80
N THR A 71 0.05 17.42 -11.74
CA THR A 71 1.07 17.89 -10.78
C THR A 71 2.44 17.22 -10.95
N MET A 72 2.60 16.36 -11.97
CA MET A 72 3.87 15.72 -12.34
C MET A 72 5.01 16.67 -12.75
N SER A 73 4.77 18.00 -12.74
CA SER A 73 5.79 19.02 -13.00
C SER A 73 6.75 19.23 -11.83
N LYS A 74 6.50 18.65 -10.65
CA LYS A 74 7.41 18.75 -9.49
C LYS A 74 8.39 17.57 -9.48
N PRO A 75 9.71 17.80 -9.38
CA PRO A 75 10.70 16.73 -9.23
C PRO A 75 10.60 16.15 -7.81
N MET A 76 9.77 15.13 -7.64
CA MET A 76 9.51 14.47 -6.36
C MET A 76 9.63 12.95 -6.52
N ASP A 77 9.94 12.27 -5.42
CA ASP A 77 10.01 10.81 -5.39
C ASP A 77 8.59 10.21 -5.39
N GLU A 78 8.15 9.78 -6.57
CA GLU A 78 6.85 9.14 -6.78
C GLU A 78 7.00 7.63 -6.87
N ILE A 79 5.99 6.88 -6.48
CA ILE A 79 5.97 5.43 -6.60
C ILE A 79 4.54 4.96 -6.80
N CYS A 80 4.39 3.93 -7.62
CA CYS A 80 3.16 3.14 -7.68
C CYS A 80 3.56 1.68 -7.81
N VAL A 81 3.06 0.88 -6.86
CA VAL A 81 3.21 -0.57 -6.85
C VAL A 81 1.82 -1.17 -6.73
N ASP A 82 1.34 -1.77 -7.81
CA ASP A 82 0.06 -2.48 -7.88
C ASP A 82 0.26 -3.76 -8.71
N PRO A 83 0.43 -4.92 -8.05
CA PRO A 83 0.57 -6.22 -8.71
C PRO A 83 -0.63 -6.57 -9.59
N THR A 84 -1.85 -6.20 -9.17
CA THR A 84 -3.09 -6.50 -9.90
C THR A 84 -3.11 -5.79 -11.23
N ARG A 85 -2.71 -4.51 -11.25
CA ARG A 85 -2.60 -3.70 -12.48
C ARG A 85 -1.26 -3.86 -13.19
N ARG A 86 -0.37 -4.76 -12.72
CA ARG A 86 1.01 -4.94 -13.22
C ARG A 86 1.78 -3.61 -13.30
N CYS A 87 1.53 -2.73 -12.34
CA CYS A 87 2.10 -1.39 -12.31
C CYS A 87 3.20 -1.36 -11.25
N PHE A 88 4.45 -1.21 -11.69
CA PHE A 88 5.56 -0.93 -10.79
C PHE A 88 6.47 0.11 -11.40
N TRP A 89 6.48 1.32 -10.85
CA TRP A 89 7.38 2.39 -11.27
C TRP A 89 7.74 3.28 -10.08
N ARG A 90 8.89 3.97 -10.17
CA ARG A 90 9.34 4.96 -9.19
C ARG A 90 9.97 6.17 -9.92
N GLY A 91 9.55 7.37 -9.53
CA GLY A 91 9.93 8.66 -10.10
C GLY A 91 9.44 8.85 -11.54
N GLN A 92 9.98 9.88 -12.20
CA GLN A 92 9.78 10.11 -13.64
C GLN A 92 10.49 9.08 -14.55
N ALA A 93 11.10 8.03 -13.98
CA ALA A 93 12.00 7.11 -14.67
C ALA A 93 11.31 5.92 -15.35
N GLY A 94 9.98 5.80 -15.25
CA GLY A 94 9.22 4.70 -15.85
C GLY A 94 9.29 3.38 -15.06
N PRO A 95 8.95 2.24 -15.71
CA PRO A 95 8.83 0.96 -15.04
C PRO A 95 10.13 0.48 -14.37
N VAL A 96 10.01 -0.11 -13.17
CA VAL A 96 11.16 -0.70 -12.46
C VAL A 96 11.33 -2.18 -12.85
N PRO A 97 12.55 -2.63 -13.21
CA PRO A 97 12.83 -4.03 -13.51
C PRO A 97 12.44 -4.96 -12.35
N LEU A 98 11.87 -6.13 -12.67
CA LEU A 98 11.37 -7.11 -11.69
C LEU A 98 12.40 -7.46 -10.59
N SER A 99 13.68 -7.60 -10.95
CA SER A 99 14.76 -7.93 -10.00
C SER A 99 15.03 -6.83 -8.97
N GLU A 100 14.72 -5.57 -9.29
CA GLU A 100 14.94 -4.41 -8.42
C GLU A 100 13.72 -4.08 -7.56
N GLN A 101 12.53 -4.58 -7.93
CA GLN A 101 11.27 -4.26 -7.26
C GLN A 101 11.29 -4.48 -5.74
N PRO A 102 11.77 -5.63 -5.20
CA PRO A 102 11.79 -5.83 -3.76
C PRO A 102 12.68 -4.83 -3.02
N ARG A 103 13.83 -4.49 -3.62
CA ARG A 103 14.79 -3.52 -3.07
C ARG A 103 14.21 -2.11 -3.08
N VAL A 104 13.60 -1.70 -4.19
CA VAL A 104 12.97 -0.38 -4.35
C VAL A 104 11.81 -0.20 -3.37
N LEU A 105 10.94 -1.21 -3.26
CA LEU A 105 9.83 -1.22 -2.30
C LEU A 105 10.34 -1.14 -0.85
N SER A 106 11.31 -1.99 -0.49
CA SER A 106 11.86 -2.01 0.87
C SER A 106 12.52 -0.69 1.25
N SER A 107 13.29 -0.10 0.33
CA SER A 107 13.91 1.22 0.54
C SER A 107 12.85 2.30 0.78
N PHE A 108 11.83 2.35 -0.07
CA PHE A 108 10.75 3.35 0.06
C PHE A 108 10.02 3.23 1.39
N LEU A 109 9.64 2.01 1.79
CA LEU A 109 8.95 1.79 3.07
C LEU A 109 9.83 2.13 4.28
N ASN A 110 11.12 1.84 4.22
CA ASN A 110 12.05 2.19 5.30
C ASN A 110 12.19 3.71 5.44
N ASP A 111 12.31 4.43 4.32
CA ASP A 111 12.41 5.89 4.32
C ASP A 111 11.09 6.51 4.83
N LEU A 112 9.94 6.03 4.35
CA LEU A 112 8.63 6.47 4.82
C LEU A 112 8.46 6.24 6.32
N GLN A 113 8.76 5.03 6.80
CA GLN A 113 8.70 4.68 8.21
C GLN A 113 9.59 5.59 9.05
N ARG A 114 10.83 5.83 8.61
CA ARG A 114 11.77 6.74 9.27
C ARG A 114 11.20 8.15 9.35
N THR A 115 10.69 8.70 8.25
CA THR A 115 10.07 10.04 8.23
C THR A 115 8.88 10.13 9.19
N CYS A 116 8.00 9.12 9.19
CA CYS A 116 6.86 9.05 10.10
C CYS A 116 7.26 8.98 11.58
N ILE A 117 8.34 8.27 11.92
CA ILE A 117 8.86 8.19 13.29
C ILE A 117 9.44 9.55 13.72
N HIS A 118 10.22 10.20 12.86
CA HIS A 118 10.89 11.46 13.21
C HIS A 118 9.95 12.66 13.28
N HIS A 119 9.00 12.75 12.37
CA HIS A 119 8.13 13.93 12.23
C HIS A 119 6.72 13.70 12.77
N GLY A 120 6.34 12.46 13.05
CA GLY A 120 4.94 12.09 13.19
C GLY A 120 4.23 12.02 11.84
N TYR A 121 2.95 11.66 11.89
CA TYR A 121 2.11 11.50 10.70
C TYR A 121 0.63 11.53 11.08
N CYS A 122 -0.21 11.86 10.11
CA CYS A 122 -1.65 11.64 10.13
C CYS A 122 -1.98 10.40 9.28
N VAL A 123 -3.07 9.72 9.62
CA VAL A 123 -3.58 8.61 8.81
C VAL A 123 -5.10 8.67 8.78
N GLU A 124 -5.64 8.64 7.58
CA GLU A 124 -7.07 8.50 7.30
C GLU A 124 -7.32 7.12 6.70
N SER A 125 -8.53 6.59 6.87
CA SER A 125 -8.88 5.25 6.42
C SER A 125 -10.21 5.24 5.68
N ASP A 126 -10.22 4.54 4.55
CA ASP A 126 -11.43 4.26 3.78
C ASP A 126 -11.60 2.75 3.67
N PRO A 127 -12.73 2.19 4.15
CA PRO A 127 -13.01 0.77 3.97
C PRO A 127 -13.25 0.47 2.49
N LEU A 128 -12.71 -0.65 2.02
CA LEU A 128 -13.01 -1.16 0.69
C LEU A 128 -14.07 -2.26 0.77
N PRO A 129 -14.98 -2.36 -0.22
CA PRO A 129 -15.87 -3.50 -0.33
C PRO A 129 -15.06 -4.79 -0.36
N GLN A 130 -15.51 -5.81 0.37
CA GLN A 130 -14.98 -7.15 0.15
C GLN A 130 -15.33 -7.55 -1.29
N GLU A 131 -14.32 -7.98 -2.05
CA GLU A 131 -14.59 -8.83 -3.20
C GLU A 131 -15.17 -10.13 -2.63
N GLU A 132 -16.50 -10.22 -2.59
CA GLU A 132 -17.17 -11.51 -2.52
C GLU A 132 -16.59 -12.33 -3.65
N ALA A 133 -16.00 -13.48 -3.31
CA ALA A 133 -15.44 -14.40 -4.30
C ALA A 133 -16.55 -14.81 -5.27
N LEU A 134 -16.65 -14.10 -6.39
CA LEU A 134 -17.53 -14.37 -7.51
C LEU A 134 -16.95 -15.53 -8.34
N ASP A 135 -16.54 -16.60 -7.65
CA ASP A 135 -16.00 -17.84 -8.21
C ASP A 135 -16.69 -19.04 -7.55
N ALA A 136 -18.03 -19.03 -7.55
CA ALA A 136 -18.83 -20.21 -7.21
C ALA A 136 -20.22 -20.17 -7.85
N GLN A 137 -20.33 -19.77 -9.12
CA GLN A 137 -21.54 -20.05 -9.93
C GLN A 137 -21.32 -19.77 -11.42
N THR A 138 -20.42 -20.49 -12.08
CA THR A 138 -20.66 -20.85 -13.49
C THR A 138 -21.28 -22.23 -13.50
N THR A 139 -22.60 -22.21 -13.32
CA THR A 139 -23.59 -23.11 -13.95
C THR A 139 -23.05 -24.46 -14.43
N GLY A 140 -23.23 -25.48 -13.60
CA GLY A 140 -23.69 -26.76 -14.13
C GLY A 140 -25.05 -26.54 -14.80
N SER A 141 -25.10 -26.70 -16.11
CA SER A 141 -26.36 -26.84 -16.86
C SER A 141 -26.11 -27.88 -17.93
N ARG A 142 -26.47 -29.10 -17.54
CA ARG A 142 -27.07 -30.21 -18.30
C ARG A 142 -26.68 -30.42 -19.76
#